data_AF-A0A812J7G7-F1
#
_entry.id   AF-A0A812J7G7-F1
#
_cell.length_a   1.000
_cell.length_b   1.000
_cell.length_c   1.000
_cell.angle_alpha   90.00
_cell.angle_beta   90.00
_cell.angle_gamma   90.00
#
_symmetry.space_group_name_H-M   'P 1'
#
loop_
_entity.id
_entity.type
_entity.pdbx_description
1 polymer ?
#
loop_
_entity_poly.entity_id
_entity_poly.type
_entity_poly.pdbx_seq_one_letter_code
_entity_poly.pdbx_strand_id
1 'polypeptide(L)'
;MATLVGSRPVPPLPEAPVCSRIMAVHVYVRMHPCIMWLALWDVCREALQPVEHPEAHRQGKQSEARVPGRQWPGRDECATSASRRGLQAAAGVSSDPAQGDRLERVHTALAKSVNKATKKIADQEKDWDQVELCKRIVRYLYKGAQAPELLTLHWRQAAEQFVDTAMQGFTAACGDKPWFFEMDLTSAFGMAFWEIHSGSGQRAQWSEVEAVLNSKYEQLMDLCLLEKAMWDSAGGLIPDQEPLRNKLYKALKTSHEIAFKEATEAPRMGDLQRVELFTRAWVDSAINKSYSVLEQGNLMNADSVVQLFQELLAPFGEEHPFSCIPAVLTQSIGRPPKDWDFLQEAVRQFFLLWNNPENGADAGYGQRRSLGSP
;
A
#
# COMPACT_ATOMS: atom_id res chain seq x y z
N MET A 1 -36.21 50.14 -28.40
CA MET A 1 -34.81 49.75 -28.68
C MET A 1 -34.29 49.00 -27.47
N ALA A 2 -34.30 47.67 -27.52
CA ALA A 2 -33.86 46.80 -26.43
C ALA A 2 -32.46 46.27 -26.74
N THR A 3 -31.51 46.54 -25.86
CA THR A 3 -30.10 46.16 -26.03
C THR A 3 -29.90 44.74 -25.53
N LEU A 4 -29.58 43.83 -26.44
CA LEU A 4 -29.19 42.44 -26.15
C LEU A 4 -27.81 42.42 -25.49
N VAL A 5 -27.75 41.90 -24.26
CA VAL A 5 -26.50 41.62 -23.54
C VAL A 5 -25.95 40.28 -24.04
N GLY A 6 -24.84 40.35 -24.78
CA GLY A 6 -24.15 39.16 -25.29
C GLY A 6 -23.46 38.37 -24.18
N SER A 7 -23.84 37.10 -24.06
CA SER A 7 -23.18 36.10 -23.22
C SER A 7 -21.77 35.82 -23.73
N ARG A 8 -20.75 36.02 -22.88
CA ARG A 8 -19.37 35.63 -23.19
C ARG A 8 -19.20 34.12 -23.02
N PRO A 9 -18.44 33.45 -23.90
CA PRO A 9 -18.12 32.03 -23.76
C PRO A 9 -17.22 31.81 -22.53
N VAL A 10 -17.58 30.83 -21.71
CA VAL A 10 -16.80 30.35 -20.56
C VAL A 10 -15.60 29.57 -21.11
N PRO A 11 -14.36 29.89 -20.71
CA PRO A 11 -13.19 29.13 -21.13
C PRO A 11 -13.22 27.71 -20.51
N PRO A 12 -12.71 26.69 -21.23
CA PRO A 12 -12.62 25.33 -20.70
C PRO A 12 -11.70 25.31 -19.47
N LEU A 13 -12.14 24.56 -18.44
CA LEU A 13 -11.35 24.27 -17.25
C LEU A 13 -10.06 23.53 -17.65
N PRO A 14 -8.91 23.83 -17.00
CA PRO A 14 -7.67 23.10 -17.26
C PRO A 14 -7.85 21.63 -16.85
N GLU A 15 -7.56 20.72 -17.77
CA GLU A 15 -7.43 19.31 -17.48
C GLU A 15 -6.36 19.11 -16.40
N ALA A 16 -6.73 18.47 -15.29
CA ALA A 16 -5.78 18.10 -14.25
C ALA A 16 -4.74 17.12 -14.85
N PRO A 17 -3.43 17.29 -14.57
CA PRO A 17 -2.43 16.37 -15.07
C PRO A 17 -2.67 14.97 -14.48
N VAL A 18 -2.93 14.02 -15.37
CA VAL A 18 -2.99 12.59 -15.06
C VAL A 18 -1.66 12.18 -14.43
N CYS A 19 -1.71 11.78 -13.17
CA CYS A 19 -0.59 11.22 -12.44
C CYS A 19 -0.10 9.98 -13.20
N SER A 20 1.16 10.01 -13.65
CA SER A 20 1.79 8.90 -14.34
C SER A 20 3.23 8.81 -13.87
N ARG A 21 3.62 7.56 -13.58
CA ARG A 21 4.99 7.03 -13.46
C ARG A 21 5.59 7.00 -12.05
N ILE A 22 5.33 5.90 -11.34
CA ILE A 22 6.39 4.97 -10.92
C ILE A 22 5.86 3.54 -11.13
N MET A 23 6.36 2.89 -12.19
CA MET A 23 6.44 1.45 -12.50
C MET A 23 6.21 1.25 -14.02
N ALA A 24 7.23 0.69 -14.66
CA ALA A 24 7.30 0.19 -16.05
C ALA A 24 7.31 1.20 -17.22
N VAL A 25 8.51 1.37 -17.79
CA VAL A 25 8.69 1.53 -19.24
C VAL A 25 8.09 0.29 -19.92
N HIS A 26 6.85 0.39 -20.41
CA HIS A 26 6.28 -0.50 -21.41
C HIS A 26 5.41 0.31 -22.37
N VAL A 27 5.85 0.39 -23.62
CA VAL A 27 5.12 1.00 -24.73
C VAL A 27 3.91 0.11 -25.06
N TYR A 28 2.69 0.64 -24.95
CA TYR A 28 1.47 -0.05 -25.38
C TYR A 28 0.95 0.52 -26.70
N VAL A 29 0.85 -0.37 -27.70
CA VAL A 29 0.12 -0.17 -28.96
C VAL A 29 -1.37 -0.43 -28.69
N ARG A 30 -2.22 0.55 -29.04
CA ARG A 30 -3.69 0.43 -29.01
C ARG A 30 -4.19 -0.55 -30.08
N MET A 31 -4.94 -1.58 -29.69
CA MET A 31 -5.85 -2.31 -30.59
C MET A 31 -7.24 -2.46 -29.95
N HIS A 32 -8.27 -2.29 -30.79
CA HIS A 32 -9.70 -2.20 -30.44
C HIS A 32 -10.32 -3.56 -30.03
N PRO A 33 -11.19 -3.65 -29.00
CA PRO A 33 -11.76 -4.91 -28.55
C PRO A 33 -13.27 -5.02 -28.85
N CYS A 34 -13.65 -5.58 -29.99
CA CYS A 34 -15.05 -6.03 -30.21
C CYS A 34 -15.17 -7.45 -30.81
N ILE A 35 -14.08 -8.07 -31.27
CA ILE A 35 -14.17 -9.36 -32.01
C ILE A 35 -13.63 -10.55 -31.19
N MET A 36 -12.98 -10.32 -30.06
CA MET A 36 -12.33 -11.38 -29.27
C MET A 36 -13.23 -12.06 -28.22
N TRP A 37 -14.49 -11.64 -28.10
CA TRP A 37 -15.40 -12.13 -27.05
C TRP A 37 -16.01 -13.51 -27.34
N LEU A 38 -16.08 -13.95 -28.59
CA LEU A 38 -16.67 -15.26 -28.94
C LEU A 38 -15.65 -16.40 -29.02
N ALA A 39 -14.39 -16.12 -29.36
CA ALA A 39 -13.36 -17.16 -29.49
C ALA A 39 -12.74 -17.62 -28.15
N LEU A 40 -12.84 -16.81 -27.08
CA LEU A 40 -12.32 -17.17 -25.76
C LEU A 40 -13.32 -17.94 -24.88
N TRP A 41 -14.60 -17.98 -25.25
CA TRP A 41 -15.63 -18.68 -24.49
C TRP A 41 -15.50 -20.21 -24.63
N ASP A 42 -15.15 -20.69 -25.83
CA ASP A 42 -15.00 -22.13 -26.09
C ASP A 42 -13.74 -22.73 -25.45
N VAL A 43 -12.65 -21.97 -25.35
CA VAL A 43 -11.40 -22.43 -24.71
C VAL A 43 -11.53 -22.54 -23.18
N CYS A 44 -12.40 -21.75 -22.55
CA CYS A 44 -12.63 -21.84 -21.11
C CYS A 44 -13.61 -22.96 -20.71
N ARG A 45 -14.42 -23.47 -21.64
CA ARG A 45 -15.37 -24.57 -21.38
C ARG A 45 -14.66 -25.93 -21.26
N GLU A 46 -13.55 -26.15 -21.96
CA GLU A 46 -12.75 -27.39 -21.88
C GLU A 46 -11.89 -27.48 -20.61
N ALA A 47 -11.56 -26.36 -19.95
CA ALA A 47 -10.74 -26.33 -18.74
C ALA A 47 -11.49 -26.67 -17.44
N LEU A 48 -12.80 -26.92 -17.51
CA LEU A 48 -13.68 -27.19 -16.36
C LEU A 48 -14.14 -28.66 -16.24
N GLN A 49 -13.52 -29.59 -16.99
CA GLN A 49 -13.77 -31.01 -16.75
C GLN A 49 -13.07 -31.50 -15.47
N PRO A 50 -13.74 -32.31 -14.63
CA PRO A 50 -13.14 -32.89 -13.43
C PRO A 50 -12.03 -33.86 -13.83
N VAL A 51 -10.80 -33.58 -13.39
CA VAL A 51 -9.66 -34.50 -13.52
C VAL A 51 -9.80 -35.56 -12.42
N GLU A 52 -10.16 -36.78 -12.79
CA GLU A 52 -10.01 -37.94 -11.91
C GLU A 52 -8.53 -38.25 -11.71
N HIS A 53 -8.06 -38.16 -10.46
CA HIS A 53 -6.68 -38.48 -10.09
C HIS A 53 -6.59 -39.94 -9.61
N PRO A 54 -5.62 -40.73 -10.10
CA PRO A 54 -5.37 -42.07 -9.57
C PRO A 54 -4.67 -42.01 -8.20
N GLU A 55 -5.11 -42.86 -7.28
CA GLU A 55 -4.52 -43.04 -5.95
C GLU A 55 -3.06 -43.49 -6.05
N ALA A 56 -2.15 -42.71 -5.47
CA ALA A 56 -0.75 -43.07 -5.30
C ALA A 56 -0.35 -43.02 -3.82
N HIS A 57 0.17 -44.15 -3.36
CA HIS A 57 0.78 -44.41 -2.06
C HIS A 57 1.72 -43.29 -1.57
N ARG A 58 1.58 -42.90 -0.29
CA ARG A 58 2.50 -42.00 0.41
C ARG A 58 3.31 -42.79 1.46
N GLN A 59 4.59 -43.04 1.16
CA GLN A 59 5.62 -43.39 2.15
C GLN A 59 6.37 -42.12 2.61
N GLY A 60 7.03 -42.23 3.77
CA GLY A 60 7.48 -41.18 4.68
C GLY A 60 8.24 -39.99 4.10
N LYS A 61 7.99 -38.80 4.69
CA LYS A 61 8.77 -37.58 4.48
C LYS A 61 9.79 -37.37 5.60
N GLN A 62 11.04 -37.24 5.18
CA GLN A 62 12.17 -36.72 5.93
C GLN A 62 11.94 -35.26 6.33
N SER A 63 12.46 -34.90 7.50
CA SER A 63 12.49 -33.55 8.07
C SER A 63 13.57 -32.71 7.39
N GLU A 64 13.14 -31.78 6.53
CA GLU A 64 14.01 -30.76 5.94
C GLU A 64 13.92 -29.47 6.78
N ALA A 65 15.08 -28.94 7.17
CA ALA A 65 15.19 -27.78 8.04
C ALA A 65 14.66 -26.51 7.33
N ARG A 66 13.60 -25.94 7.89
CA ARG A 66 12.96 -24.70 7.44
C ARG A 66 13.91 -23.52 7.70
N VAL A 67 14.36 -22.83 6.65
CA VAL A 67 14.98 -21.50 6.79
C VAL A 67 13.92 -20.57 7.41
N PRO A 68 14.21 -19.86 8.52
CA PRO A 68 13.24 -18.94 9.10
C PRO A 68 13.02 -17.78 8.11
N GLY A 69 11.88 -17.82 7.43
CA GLY A 69 11.40 -16.68 6.65
C GLY A 69 11.25 -15.48 7.59
N ARG A 70 11.77 -14.32 7.17
CA ARG A 70 11.63 -13.05 7.88
C ARG A 70 10.16 -12.63 7.83
N GLN A 71 9.37 -13.14 8.77
CA GLN A 71 7.96 -12.84 8.88
C GLN A 71 7.80 -11.40 9.35
N TRP A 72 7.05 -10.60 8.61
CA TRP A 72 6.71 -9.23 8.97
C TRP A 72 5.84 -9.21 10.23
N PRO A 73 6.34 -8.70 11.36
CA PRO A 73 5.61 -8.67 12.61
C PRO A 73 4.93 -7.31 12.73
N GLY A 74 3.59 -7.30 12.62
CA GLY A 74 2.85 -6.07 12.86
C GLY A 74 1.51 -5.91 12.16
N ARG A 75 0.79 -6.99 11.84
CA ARG A 75 -0.53 -6.86 11.18
C ARG A 75 -1.75 -7.18 12.03
N ASP A 76 -1.57 -7.33 13.35
CA ASP A 76 -2.71 -7.52 14.26
C ASP A 76 -3.36 -6.20 14.73
N GLU A 77 -2.71 -5.04 14.58
CA GLU A 77 -3.17 -3.79 15.23
C GLU A 77 -3.48 -2.59 14.32
N CYS A 78 -3.25 -2.65 13.01
CA CYS A 78 -3.67 -1.58 12.09
C CYS A 78 -5.04 -1.87 11.44
N ALA A 79 -5.94 -2.48 12.21
CA ALA A 79 -7.37 -2.29 11.99
C ALA A 79 -7.75 -1.06 12.81
N THR A 80 -8.23 -0.01 12.15
CA THR A 80 -9.06 1.02 12.80
C THR A 80 -9.97 0.32 13.80
N SER A 81 -9.80 0.66 15.07
CA SER A 81 -10.48 0.07 16.24
C SER A 81 -12.00 0.31 16.24
N ALA A 82 -12.57 0.79 15.13
CA ALA A 82 -14.00 0.93 14.88
C ALA A 82 -14.65 -0.24 14.13
N SER A 83 -13.91 -1.20 13.55
CA SER A 83 -14.53 -2.21 12.65
C SER A 83 -14.43 -3.69 13.07
N ARG A 84 -13.72 -4.04 14.16
CA ARG A 84 -13.52 -5.46 14.56
C ARG A 84 -14.49 -6.03 15.62
N ARG A 85 -15.50 -5.30 16.10
CA ARG A 85 -16.56 -5.85 16.98
C ARG A 85 -17.87 -6.01 16.22
N GLY A 86 -18.05 -7.11 15.48
CA GLY A 86 -19.36 -7.37 14.85
C GLY A 86 -19.49 -8.54 13.88
N LEU A 87 -18.49 -9.40 13.70
CA LEU A 87 -18.55 -10.49 12.71
C LEU A 87 -18.50 -11.87 13.36
N GLN A 88 -19.38 -12.12 14.35
CA GLN A 88 -19.73 -13.50 14.74
C GLN A 88 -21.24 -13.61 14.99
N ALA A 89 -21.85 -14.57 14.28
CA ALA A 89 -23.22 -15.07 14.40
C ALA A 89 -24.37 -14.24 13.78
N ALA A 90 -24.43 -14.20 12.44
CA ALA A 90 -25.68 -14.02 11.70
C ALA A 90 -26.04 -15.33 10.97
N ALA A 91 -26.45 -16.35 11.74
CA ALA A 91 -27.01 -17.58 11.19
C ALA A 91 -28.51 -17.37 10.94
N GLY A 92 -28.91 -17.21 9.68
CA GLY A 92 -30.33 -17.15 9.30
C GLY A 92 -30.72 -16.17 8.19
N VAL A 93 -29.78 -15.62 7.43
CA VAL A 93 -30.12 -14.77 6.28
C VAL A 93 -30.57 -15.67 5.13
N SER A 94 -31.85 -15.56 4.77
CA SER A 94 -32.40 -16.04 3.50
C SER A 94 -31.53 -15.51 2.36
N SER A 95 -30.74 -16.39 1.72
CA SER A 95 -29.91 -16.00 0.59
C SER A 95 -30.80 -15.74 -0.61
N ASP A 96 -30.89 -14.48 -1.02
CA ASP A 96 -31.46 -14.11 -2.31
C ASP A 96 -30.71 -14.88 -3.41
N PRO A 97 -31.37 -15.71 -4.24
CA PRO A 97 -30.69 -16.45 -5.30
C PRO A 97 -29.90 -15.52 -6.24
N ALA A 98 -30.35 -14.27 -6.45
CA ALA A 98 -29.63 -13.30 -7.26
C ALA A 98 -28.27 -12.91 -6.67
N GLN A 99 -28.12 -12.96 -5.34
CA GLN A 99 -26.86 -12.73 -4.66
C GLN A 99 -25.87 -13.88 -4.90
N GLY A 100 -26.35 -15.12 -4.93
CA GLY A 100 -25.55 -16.31 -5.23
C GLY A 100 -24.93 -16.23 -6.62
N ASP A 101 -25.77 -16.02 -7.64
CA ASP A 101 -25.34 -15.93 -9.03
C ASP A 101 -24.33 -14.79 -9.25
N ARG A 102 -24.52 -13.65 -8.59
CA ARG A 102 -23.58 -12.52 -8.67
C ARG A 102 -22.22 -12.88 -8.10
N LEU A 103 -22.18 -13.50 -6.93
CA LEU A 103 -20.93 -13.88 -6.27
C LEU A 103 -20.17 -14.94 -7.09
N GLU A 104 -20.87 -15.85 -7.76
CA GLU A 104 -20.26 -16.80 -8.68
C GLU A 104 -19.59 -16.11 -9.88
N ARG A 105 -20.24 -15.09 -10.46
CA ARG A 105 -19.65 -14.28 -11.54
C ARG A 105 -18.40 -13.52 -11.07
N VAL A 106 -18.45 -12.92 -9.88
CA VAL A 106 -17.28 -12.26 -9.26
C VAL A 106 -16.13 -13.25 -9.09
N HIS A 107 -16.39 -14.43 -8.53
CA HIS A 107 -15.36 -15.45 -8.33
C HIS A 107 -14.73 -15.89 -9.67
N THR A 108 -15.56 -16.10 -10.69
CA THR A 108 -15.11 -16.47 -12.05
C THR A 108 -14.24 -15.38 -12.67
N ALA A 109 -14.66 -14.12 -12.55
CA ALA A 109 -13.90 -12.96 -13.01
C ALA A 109 -12.53 -12.86 -12.32
N LEU A 110 -12.49 -13.00 -10.98
CA LEU A 110 -11.26 -13.02 -10.21
C LEU A 110 -10.35 -14.17 -10.64
N ALA A 111 -10.86 -15.41 -10.72
CA ALA A 111 -10.07 -16.58 -11.08
C ALA A 111 -9.41 -16.43 -12.46
N LYS A 112 -10.12 -15.88 -13.45
CA LYS A 112 -9.56 -15.63 -14.78
C LYS A 112 -8.43 -14.60 -14.75
N SER A 113 -8.66 -13.44 -14.12
CA SER A 113 -7.67 -12.35 -14.08
C SER A 113 -6.46 -12.70 -13.22
N VAL A 114 -6.67 -13.32 -12.05
CA VAL A 114 -5.59 -13.75 -11.15
C VAL A 114 -4.78 -14.88 -11.76
N ASN A 115 -5.39 -15.85 -12.46
CA ASN A 115 -4.65 -16.89 -13.16
C ASN A 115 -3.68 -16.27 -14.20
N LYS A 116 -4.11 -15.22 -14.92
CA LYS A 116 -3.24 -14.51 -15.86
C LYS A 116 -2.08 -13.80 -15.16
N ALA A 117 -2.34 -13.12 -14.04
CA ALA A 117 -1.32 -12.42 -13.27
C ALA A 117 -0.28 -13.38 -12.66
N THR A 118 -0.75 -14.48 -12.06
CA THR A 118 0.10 -15.49 -11.40
C THR A 118 1.04 -16.22 -12.36
N LYS A 119 0.70 -16.36 -13.66
CA LYS A 119 1.63 -16.95 -14.64
C LYS A 119 2.95 -16.18 -14.74
N LYS A 120 2.92 -14.85 -14.55
CA LYS A 120 4.09 -13.98 -14.70
C LYS A 120 5.10 -14.12 -13.57
N ILE A 121 4.68 -14.66 -12.43
CA ILE A 121 5.46 -14.77 -11.19
C ILE A 121 5.62 -16.21 -10.73
N ALA A 122 5.19 -17.19 -11.55
CA ALA A 122 5.15 -18.59 -11.17
C ALA A 122 6.53 -19.19 -10.87
N ASP A 123 7.57 -18.65 -11.50
CA ASP A 123 8.98 -19.00 -11.28
C ASP A 123 9.57 -18.41 -10.00
N GLN A 124 8.95 -17.35 -9.45
CA GLN A 124 9.39 -16.68 -8.23
C GLN A 124 8.76 -17.26 -6.96
N GLU A 125 7.59 -17.91 -7.07
CA GLU A 125 6.93 -18.57 -5.94
C GLU A 125 7.54 -19.96 -5.69
N LYS A 126 7.89 -20.23 -4.42
CA LYS A 126 8.57 -21.47 -4.02
C LYS A 126 7.69 -22.39 -3.18
N ASP A 127 6.71 -21.82 -2.49
CA ASP A 127 5.90 -22.53 -1.51
C ASP A 127 4.63 -23.12 -2.11
N TRP A 128 4.10 -22.52 -3.19
CA TRP A 128 2.83 -22.89 -3.82
C TRP A 128 3.02 -23.11 -5.32
N ASP A 129 2.39 -24.15 -5.85
CA ASP A 129 2.24 -24.24 -7.30
C ASP A 129 1.30 -23.14 -7.82
N GLN A 130 1.29 -22.94 -9.14
CA GLN A 130 0.51 -21.88 -9.78
C GLN A 130 -1.00 -21.98 -9.48
N VAL A 131 -1.53 -23.19 -9.36
CA VAL A 131 -2.97 -23.43 -9.15
C VAL A 131 -3.36 -23.04 -7.72
N GLU A 132 -2.59 -23.48 -6.74
CA GLU A 132 -2.79 -23.13 -5.32
C GLU A 132 -2.53 -21.65 -5.06
N LEU A 133 -1.51 -21.05 -5.68
CA LEU A 133 -1.25 -19.60 -5.63
C LEU A 133 -2.46 -18.81 -6.14
N CYS A 134 -2.99 -19.16 -7.32
CA CYS A 134 -4.18 -18.54 -7.90
C CYS A 134 -5.39 -18.66 -6.97
N LYS A 135 -5.69 -19.89 -6.51
CA LYS A 135 -6.81 -20.17 -5.60
C LYS A 135 -6.74 -19.34 -4.32
N ARG A 136 -5.54 -19.20 -3.73
CA ARG A 136 -5.33 -18.40 -2.51
C ARG A 136 -5.58 -16.92 -2.74
N ILE A 137 -4.99 -16.35 -3.79
CA ILE A 137 -5.18 -14.94 -4.11
C ILE A 137 -6.66 -14.64 -4.39
N VAL A 138 -7.34 -15.47 -5.20
CA VAL A 138 -8.78 -15.35 -5.45
C VAL A 138 -9.55 -15.35 -4.13
N ARG A 139 -9.25 -16.26 -3.20
CA ARG A 139 -9.91 -16.30 -1.89
C ARG A 139 -9.72 -15.01 -1.09
N TYR A 140 -8.53 -14.41 -1.10
CA TYR A 140 -8.27 -13.17 -0.38
C TYR A 140 -9.07 -11.99 -0.96
N LEU A 141 -9.09 -11.85 -2.29
CA LEU A 141 -9.82 -10.77 -2.97
C LEU A 141 -11.34 -10.97 -2.87
N TYR A 142 -11.80 -12.21 -3.02
CA TYR A 142 -13.21 -12.58 -2.97
C TYR A 142 -13.83 -12.29 -1.60
N LYS A 143 -13.06 -12.43 -0.51
CA LYS A 143 -13.51 -12.02 0.83
C LYS A 143 -13.88 -10.53 0.88
N GLY A 144 -13.15 -9.67 0.17
CA GLY A 144 -13.49 -8.24 0.04
C GLY A 144 -14.79 -8.01 -0.73
N ALA A 145 -15.04 -8.80 -1.77
CA ALA A 145 -16.28 -8.70 -2.57
C ALA A 145 -17.55 -9.17 -1.84
N GLN A 146 -17.40 -9.94 -0.75
CA GLN A 146 -18.52 -10.45 0.05
C GLN A 146 -19.08 -9.42 1.04
N ALA A 147 -18.47 -8.24 1.16
CA ALA A 147 -18.90 -7.18 2.05
C ALA A 147 -20.31 -6.66 1.64
N PRO A 148 -21.35 -6.84 2.47
CA PRO A 148 -22.72 -6.48 2.12
C PRO A 148 -22.92 -4.97 1.89
N GLU A 149 -22.12 -4.13 2.55
CA GLU A 149 -22.15 -2.68 2.41
C GLU A 149 -21.86 -2.22 0.98
N LEU A 150 -21.13 -2.99 0.18
CA LEU A 150 -20.78 -2.65 -1.20
C LEU A 150 -22.00 -2.44 -2.09
N LEU A 151 -23.13 -3.06 -1.75
CA LEU A 151 -24.39 -2.94 -2.51
C LEU A 151 -25.19 -1.70 -2.12
N THR A 152 -24.91 -1.14 -0.95
CA THR A 152 -25.64 0.00 -0.39
C THR A 152 -24.93 1.32 -0.63
N LEU A 153 -23.60 1.27 -0.83
CA LEU A 153 -22.75 2.43 -1.07
C LEU A 153 -22.91 2.99 -2.49
N HIS A 154 -22.58 4.27 -2.67
CA HIS A 154 -22.36 4.83 -4.00
C HIS A 154 -21.18 4.11 -4.67
N TRP A 155 -21.26 3.82 -5.97
CA TRP A 155 -20.32 2.94 -6.67
C TRP A 155 -18.86 3.34 -6.47
N ARG A 156 -18.57 4.65 -6.41
CA ARG A 156 -17.21 5.15 -6.18
C ARG A 156 -16.68 4.75 -4.79
N GLN A 157 -17.49 4.89 -3.76
CA GLN A 157 -17.14 4.48 -2.40
C GLN A 157 -17.07 2.96 -2.28
N ALA A 158 -17.97 2.24 -2.95
CA ALA A 158 -17.93 0.78 -3.02
C ALA A 158 -16.65 0.27 -3.70
N ALA A 159 -16.19 0.93 -4.75
CA ALA A 159 -14.95 0.59 -5.45
C ALA A 159 -13.74 0.73 -4.51
N GLU A 160 -13.62 1.86 -3.82
CA GLU A 160 -12.54 2.11 -2.86
C GLU A 160 -12.58 1.10 -1.69
N GLN A 161 -13.76 0.88 -1.10
CA GLN A 161 -13.96 -0.06 0.00
C GLN A 161 -13.64 -1.50 -0.39
N PHE A 162 -14.01 -1.91 -1.61
CA PHE A 162 -13.70 -3.24 -2.14
C PHE A 162 -12.19 -3.46 -2.21
N VAL A 163 -11.46 -2.51 -2.81
CA VAL A 163 -10.00 -2.58 -2.94
C VAL A 163 -9.33 -2.58 -1.56
N ASP A 164 -9.74 -1.69 -0.64
CA ASP A 164 -9.20 -1.65 0.73
C ASP A 164 -9.33 -3.00 1.45
N THR A 165 -10.53 -3.59 1.42
CA THR A 165 -10.83 -4.84 2.12
C THR A 165 -10.09 -6.04 1.50
N ALA A 166 -10.05 -6.08 0.17
CA ALA A 166 -9.37 -7.14 -0.57
C ALA A 166 -7.85 -7.08 -0.40
N MET A 167 -7.26 -5.87 -0.48
CA MET A 167 -5.84 -5.64 -0.27
C MET A 167 -5.41 -5.98 1.16
N GLN A 168 -6.25 -5.72 2.17
CA GLN A 168 -5.93 -6.13 3.54
C GLN A 168 -5.63 -7.64 3.65
N GLY A 169 -6.47 -8.47 3.02
CA GLY A 169 -6.27 -9.93 3.00
C GLY A 169 -5.05 -10.35 2.18
N PHE A 170 -4.88 -9.73 1.00
CA PHE A 170 -3.78 -10.03 0.09
C PHE A 170 -2.42 -9.65 0.69
N THR A 171 -2.25 -8.41 1.17
CA THR A 171 -0.99 -7.96 1.77
C THR A 171 -0.66 -8.72 3.05
N ALA A 172 -1.66 -9.10 3.86
CA ALA A 172 -1.40 -9.90 5.06
C ALA A 172 -0.85 -11.30 4.76
N ALA A 173 -1.23 -11.90 3.63
CA ALA A 173 -0.80 -13.25 3.25
C ALA A 173 0.46 -13.26 2.37
N CYS A 174 0.64 -12.22 1.55
CA CYS A 174 1.61 -12.21 0.46
C CYS A 174 2.63 -11.06 0.56
N GLY A 175 2.49 -10.11 1.48
CA GLY A 175 3.34 -8.90 1.54
C GLY A 175 4.85 -9.16 1.67
N ASP A 176 5.21 -10.35 2.20
CA ASP A 176 6.61 -10.74 2.42
C ASP A 176 7.20 -11.50 1.23
N LYS A 177 6.38 -11.81 0.23
CA LYS A 177 6.80 -12.57 -0.95
C LYS A 177 7.65 -11.69 -1.86
N PRO A 178 8.73 -12.22 -2.46
CA PRO A 178 9.61 -11.44 -3.33
C PRO A 178 8.89 -10.90 -4.58
N TRP A 179 7.88 -11.64 -5.06
CA TRP A 179 7.06 -11.27 -6.21
C TRP A 179 5.91 -10.32 -5.90
N PHE A 180 5.69 -9.93 -4.63
CA PHE A 180 4.50 -9.18 -4.21
C PHE A 180 4.25 -7.91 -5.04
N PHE A 181 5.31 -7.13 -5.29
CA PHE A 181 5.24 -5.88 -6.05
C PHE A 181 5.27 -6.09 -7.58
N GLU A 182 5.61 -7.29 -8.06
CA GLU A 182 5.62 -7.64 -9.48
C GLU A 182 4.25 -8.09 -9.99
N MET A 183 3.34 -8.46 -9.08
CA MET A 183 2.01 -8.94 -9.45
C MET A 183 1.03 -7.78 -9.65
N ASP A 184 0.55 -7.65 -10.89
CA ASP A 184 -0.50 -6.67 -11.24
C ASP A 184 -1.90 -7.26 -11.07
N LEU A 185 -2.66 -6.70 -10.13
CA LEU A 185 -4.05 -7.08 -9.81
C LEU A 185 -5.11 -6.10 -10.34
N THR A 186 -4.72 -5.02 -11.04
CA THR A 186 -5.66 -3.99 -11.54
C THR A 186 -6.82 -4.59 -12.33
N SER A 187 -6.52 -5.49 -13.27
CA SER A 187 -7.53 -6.20 -14.07
C SER A 187 -8.45 -7.12 -13.23
N ALA A 188 -7.94 -7.69 -12.14
CA ALA A 188 -8.76 -8.50 -11.24
C ALA A 188 -9.76 -7.62 -10.48
N PHE A 189 -9.32 -6.46 -9.97
CA PHE A 189 -10.19 -5.50 -9.32
C PHE A 189 -11.28 -4.96 -10.25
N GLY A 190 -10.89 -4.51 -11.46
CA GLY A 190 -11.83 -3.99 -12.46
C GLY A 190 -12.94 -4.98 -12.80
N MET A 191 -12.57 -6.20 -13.20
CA MET A 191 -13.53 -7.22 -13.62
C MET A 191 -14.43 -7.68 -12.47
N ALA A 192 -13.87 -7.90 -11.28
CA ALA A 192 -14.64 -8.32 -10.11
C ALA A 192 -15.64 -7.24 -9.67
N PHE A 193 -15.19 -5.99 -9.61
CA PHE A 193 -16.04 -4.88 -9.19
C PHE A 193 -17.16 -4.60 -10.20
N TRP A 194 -16.94 -4.82 -11.50
CA TRP A 194 -18.00 -4.71 -12.50
C TRP A 194 -19.18 -5.64 -12.23
N GLU A 195 -18.89 -6.88 -11.84
CA GLU A 195 -19.92 -7.86 -11.50
C GLU A 195 -20.68 -7.48 -10.22
N ILE A 196 -19.98 -6.87 -9.25
CA ILE A 196 -20.60 -6.29 -8.04
C ILE A 196 -21.53 -5.13 -8.45
N HIS A 197 -21.02 -4.19 -9.24
CA HIS A 197 -21.69 -2.97 -9.64
C HIS A 197 -22.91 -3.21 -10.54
N SER A 198 -22.83 -4.17 -11.47
CA SER A 198 -23.90 -4.47 -12.43
C SER A 198 -25.23 -4.85 -11.76
N GLY A 199 -25.20 -5.31 -10.50
CA GLY A 199 -26.40 -5.61 -9.70
C GLY A 199 -26.95 -4.43 -8.90
N SER A 200 -26.30 -3.26 -8.89
CA SER A 200 -26.67 -2.14 -8.01
C SER A 200 -27.71 -1.19 -8.60
N GLY A 201 -27.96 -1.26 -9.92
CA GLY A 201 -28.82 -0.31 -10.65
C GLY A 201 -28.23 1.11 -10.80
N GLN A 202 -27.04 1.36 -10.24
CA GLN A 202 -26.33 2.63 -10.39
C GLN A 202 -25.69 2.70 -11.79
N ARG A 203 -25.53 3.91 -12.32
CA ARG A 203 -24.86 4.16 -13.61
C ARG A 203 -23.43 4.61 -13.34
N ALA A 204 -22.46 3.87 -13.86
CA ALA A 204 -21.06 4.27 -13.90
C ALA A 204 -20.47 3.95 -15.28
N GLN A 205 -19.55 4.79 -15.75
CA GLN A 205 -18.79 4.47 -16.96
C GLN A 205 -17.62 3.55 -16.60
N TRP A 206 -17.34 2.56 -17.43
CA TRP A 206 -16.23 1.62 -17.22
C TRP A 206 -14.90 2.33 -16.95
N SER A 207 -14.58 3.36 -17.74
CA SER A 207 -13.33 4.12 -17.62
C SER A 207 -13.20 4.86 -16.28
N GLU A 208 -14.31 5.36 -15.73
CA GLU A 208 -14.30 6.04 -14.42
C GLU A 208 -14.10 5.03 -13.29
N VAL A 209 -14.75 3.87 -13.38
CA VAL A 209 -14.60 2.77 -12.43
C VAL A 209 -13.15 2.28 -12.41
N GLU A 210 -12.58 2.01 -13.58
CA GLU A 210 -11.19 1.56 -13.72
C GLU A 210 -10.21 2.60 -13.15
N ALA A 211 -10.41 3.89 -13.42
CA ALA A 211 -9.55 4.95 -12.88
C ALA A 211 -9.57 5.01 -11.34
N VAL A 212 -10.75 4.88 -10.71
CA VAL A 212 -10.89 4.88 -9.25
C VAL A 212 -10.22 3.64 -8.65
N LEU A 213 -10.49 2.46 -9.20
CA LEU A 213 -9.92 1.19 -8.70
C LEU A 213 -8.40 1.19 -8.83
N ASN A 214 -7.86 1.61 -9.99
CA ASN A 214 -6.42 1.64 -10.23
C ASN A 214 -5.72 2.64 -9.31
N SER A 215 -6.24 3.87 -9.19
CA SER A 215 -5.65 4.87 -8.29
C SER A 215 -5.63 4.39 -6.84
N LYS A 216 -6.70 3.73 -6.40
CA LYS A 216 -6.79 3.19 -5.04
C LYS A 216 -5.83 2.02 -4.82
N TYR A 217 -5.73 1.13 -5.80
CA TYR A 217 -4.79 0.01 -5.76
C TYR A 217 -3.33 0.50 -5.70
N GLU A 218 -2.95 1.43 -6.58
CA GLU A 218 -1.61 2.04 -6.60
C GLU A 218 -1.29 2.71 -5.28
N GLN A 219 -2.23 3.50 -4.71
CA GLN A 219 -2.05 4.11 -3.40
C GLN A 219 -1.73 3.08 -2.31
N LEU A 220 -2.42 1.94 -2.30
CA LEU A 220 -2.19 0.89 -1.30
C LEU A 220 -0.88 0.13 -1.56
N MET A 221 -0.48 -0.05 -2.83
CA MET A 221 0.82 -0.63 -3.18
C MET A 221 1.97 0.28 -2.73
N ASP A 222 1.86 1.59 -2.94
CA ASP A 222 2.83 2.59 -2.46
C ASP A 222 2.91 2.58 -0.93
N LEU A 223 1.76 2.51 -0.24
CA LEU A 223 1.73 2.39 1.21
C LEU A 223 2.41 1.09 1.68
N CYS A 224 2.17 -0.04 1.02
CA CYS A 224 2.83 -1.30 1.34
C CYS A 224 4.36 -1.20 1.14
N LEU A 225 4.80 -0.49 0.10
CA LEU A 225 6.22 -0.28 -0.19
C LEU A 225 6.89 0.70 0.78
N LEU A 226 6.15 1.67 1.30
CA LEU A 226 6.58 2.57 2.36
C LEU A 226 6.74 1.85 3.70
N GLU A 227 5.72 1.11 4.12
CA GLU A 227 5.80 0.26 5.31
C GLU A 227 6.96 -0.72 5.18
N LYS A 228 7.01 -1.40 4.02
CA LYS A 228 8.18 -1.89 3.27
C LYS A 228 9.55 -1.48 3.82
N ALA A 229 9.93 -0.34 3.28
CA ALA A 229 11.18 0.35 3.51
C ALA A 229 11.40 0.67 4.99
N MET A 230 10.39 1.21 5.70
CA MET A 230 10.55 1.58 7.11
C MET A 230 10.90 0.38 8.00
N TRP A 231 10.27 -0.76 7.75
CA TRP A 231 10.55 -1.99 8.47
C TRP A 231 11.95 -2.52 8.20
N ASP A 232 12.33 -2.59 6.92
CA ASP A 232 13.63 -3.12 6.50
C ASP A 232 14.78 -2.20 6.97
N SER A 233 14.61 -0.87 6.89
CA SER A 233 15.59 0.10 7.43
C SER A 233 15.72 0.00 8.95
N ALA A 234 14.61 -0.14 9.69
CA ALA A 234 14.64 -0.38 11.14
C ALA A 234 15.33 -1.72 11.48
N GLY A 235 15.17 -2.74 10.64
CA GLY A 235 15.83 -4.04 10.78
C GLY A 235 17.32 -4.02 10.42
N GLY A 236 17.74 -3.15 9.52
CA GLY A 236 19.16 -2.91 9.25
C GLY A 236 19.87 -2.32 10.47
N LEU A 237 19.20 -1.43 11.20
CA LEU A 237 19.73 -0.83 12.42
C LEU A 237 19.62 -1.74 13.65
N ILE A 238 18.53 -2.50 13.77
CA ILE A 238 18.21 -3.38 14.92
C ILE A 238 17.89 -4.80 14.41
N PRO A 239 18.91 -5.61 14.05
CA PRO A 239 18.71 -6.90 13.39
C PRO A 239 18.06 -7.95 14.29
N ASP A 240 18.51 -8.06 15.55
CA ASP A 240 18.21 -9.20 16.43
C ASP A 240 17.20 -8.88 17.54
N GLN A 241 16.69 -7.65 17.61
CA GLN A 241 15.77 -7.20 18.66
C GLN A 241 14.42 -6.79 18.07
N GLU A 242 13.65 -7.79 17.63
CA GLU A 242 12.34 -7.58 16.99
C GLU A 242 11.37 -6.69 17.78
N PRO A 243 11.25 -6.79 19.12
CA PRO A 243 10.40 -5.88 19.89
C PRO A 243 10.85 -4.42 19.80
N LEU A 244 12.17 -4.16 19.77
CA LEU A 244 12.73 -2.83 19.62
C LEU A 244 12.54 -2.31 18.20
N ARG A 245 12.85 -3.15 17.19
CA ARG A 245 12.59 -2.86 15.77
C ARG A 245 11.14 -2.47 15.51
N ASN A 246 10.18 -3.20 16.08
CA ASN A 246 8.75 -2.89 15.94
C ASN A 246 8.37 -1.54 16.57
N LYS A 247 8.96 -1.19 17.72
CA LYS A 247 8.73 0.13 18.33
C LYS A 247 9.32 1.26 17.46
N LEU A 248 10.53 1.08 16.92
CA LEU A 248 11.16 2.04 16.00
C LEU A 248 10.33 2.21 14.72
N TYR A 249 9.91 1.11 14.10
CA TYR A 249 9.03 1.12 12.93
C TYR A 249 7.72 1.89 13.20
N LYS A 250 7.03 1.60 14.31
CA LYS A 250 5.79 2.31 14.68
C LYS A 250 6.05 3.82 14.88
N ALA A 251 7.20 4.18 15.46
CA ALA A 251 7.61 5.58 15.63
C ALA A 251 7.86 6.27 14.28
N LEU A 252 8.60 5.63 13.37
CA LEU A 252 8.87 6.12 12.00
C LEU A 252 7.57 6.33 11.22
N LYS A 253 6.67 5.34 11.21
CA LYS A 253 5.40 5.41 10.50
C LYS A 253 4.52 6.55 11.01
N THR A 254 4.33 6.63 12.33
CA THR A 254 3.45 7.67 12.91
C THR A 254 4.04 9.08 12.77
N SER A 255 5.36 9.23 12.82
CA SER A 255 6.02 10.53 12.63
C SER A 255 6.00 10.98 11.17
N HIS A 256 6.06 10.04 10.22
CA HIS A 256 5.97 10.31 8.79
C HIS A 256 4.65 11.02 8.42
N GLU A 257 3.51 10.49 8.88
CA GLU A 257 2.19 11.08 8.62
C GLU A 257 2.07 12.52 9.18
N ILE A 258 2.63 12.75 10.38
CA ILE A 258 2.62 14.07 11.02
C ILE A 258 3.49 15.06 10.22
N ALA A 259 4.72 14.66 9.89
CA ALA A 259 5.66 15.50 9.14
C ALA A 259 5.15 15.79 7.73
N PHE A 260 4.49 14.81 7.10
CA PHE A 260 3.87 14.98 5.78
C PHE A 260 2.78 16.03 5.82
N LYS A 261 1.86 15.92 6.79
CA LYS A 261 0.80 16.90 6.99
C LYS A 261 1.37 18.30 7.18
N GLU A 262 2.35 18.45 8.07
CA GLU A 262 3.03 19.72 8.34
C GLU A 262 3.65 20.34 7.07
N ALA A 263 4.37 19.55 6.28
CA ALA A 263 5.00 20.02 5.05
C ALA A 263 3.99 20.40 3.96
N THR A 264 2.86 19.69 3.87
CA THR A 264 1.81 19.99 2.88
C THR A 264 0.92 21.18 3.25
N GLU A 265 0.72 21.42 4.55
CA GLU A 265 -0.08 22.54 5.05
C GLU A 265 0.73 23.84 5.19
N ALA A 266 2.07 23.77 5.06
CA ALA A 266 2.95 24.92 5.16
C ALA A 266 2.71 25.97 4.04
N PRO A 267 2.52 27.25 4.39
CA PRO A 267 2.20 28.29 3.41
C PRO A 267 3.40 28.64 2.52
N ARG A 268 3.17 28.68 1.19
CA ARG A 268 4.05 29.29 0.16
C ARG A 268 5.56 29.01 0.29
N MET A 269 5.94 27.77 0.61
CA MET A 269 7.33 27.32 0.55
C MET A 269 7.69 26.82 -0.85
N GLY A 270 8.98 26.91 -1.21
CA GLY A 270 9.51 26.21 -2.38
C GLY A 270 9.55 24.69 -2.14
N ASP A 271 9.59 23.89 -3.20
CA ASP A 271 9.55 22.41 -3.07
C ASP A 271 10.72 21.86 -2.26
N LEU A 272 11.94 22.38 -2.48
CA LEU A 272 13.10 22.02 -1.67
C LEU A 272 12.89 22.33 -0.18
N GLN A 273 12.37 23.51 0.14
CA GLN A 273 12.08 23.92 1.52
C GLN A 273 11.00 23.04 2.16
N ARG A 274 9.99 22.59 1.41
CA ARG A 274 8.99 21.63 1.90
C ARG A 274 9.60 20.28 2.22
N VAL A 275 10.50 19.79 1.38
CA VAL A 275 11.22 18.53 1.63
C VAL A 275 12.16 18.64 2.83
N GLU A 276 12.84 19.77 2.98
CA GLU A 276 13.65 20.08 4.17
C GLU A 276 12.80 20.16 5.45
N LEU A 277 11.66 20.84 5.40
CA LEU A 277 10.70 20.92 6.51
C LEU A 277 10.17 19.53 6.89
N PHE A 278 9.72 18.75 5.91
CA PHE A 278 9.29 17.37 6.09
C PHE A 278 10.37 16.54 6.79
N THR A 279 11.60 16.58 6.26
CA THR A 279 12.71 15.76 6.76
C THR A 279 13.06 16.11 8.20
N ARG A 280 13.14 17.40 8.52
CA ARG A 280 13.41 17.88 9.89
C ARG A 280 12.31 17.43 10.85
N ALA A 281 11.04 17.72 10.53
CA ALA A 281 9.91 17.33 11.37
C ALA A 281 9.83 15.81 11.56
N TRP A 282 10.16 15.05 10.51
CA TRP A 282 10.17 13.59 10.56
C TRP A 282 11.28 13.05 11.47
N VAL A 283 12.52 13.53 11.33
CA VAL A 283 13.64 13.18 12.23
C VAL A 283 13.26 13.50 13.67
N ASP A 284 12.86 14.74 13.95
CA ASP A 284 12.59 15.20 15.30
C ASP A 284 11.48 14.35 15.96
N SER A 285 10.37 14.15 15.26
CA SER A 285 9.23 13.37 15.78
C SER A 285 9.55 11.88 15.93
N ALA A 286 10.27 11.29 14.97
CA ALA A 286 10.65 9.87 15.02
C ALA A 286 11.59 9.57 16.18
N ILE A 287 12.65 10.37 16.35
CA ILE A 287 13.68 10.15 17.37
C ILE A 287 13.14 10.45 18.76
N ASN A 288 12.35 11.51 18.93
CA ASN A 288 11.65 11.76 20.21
C ASN A 288 10.77 10.57 20.64
N LYS A 289 10.04 9.95 19.71
CA LYS A 289 9.16 8.80 19.99
C LYS A 289 9.93 7.50 20.22
N SER A 290 11.10 7.34 19.62
CA SER A 290 11.91 6.12 19.66
C SER A 290 13.13 6.21 20.57
N TYR A 291 13.33 7.32 21.30
CA TYR A 291 14.48 7.54 22.19
C TYR A 291 14.81 6.33 23.07
N SER A 292 13.82 5.81 23.81
CA SER A 292 14.03 4.67 24.72
C SER A 292 14.47 3.40 24.00
N VAL A 293 14.08 3.22 22.74
CA VAL A 293 14.47 2.10 21.90
C VAL A 293 15.93 2.25 21.44
N LEU A 294 16.29 3.46 21.02
CA LEU A 294 17.64 3.78 20.55
C LEU A 294 18.66 3.74 21.70
N GLU A 295 18.28 4.21 22.89
CA GLU A 295 19.09 4.13 24.10
C GLU A 295 19.35 2.67 24.51
N GLN A 296 18.31 1.82 24.53
CA GLN A 296 18.45 0.38 24.80
C GLN A 296 19.34 -0.34 23.79
N GLY A 297 19.37 0.13 22.54
CA GLY A 297 20.23 -0.40 21.49
C GLY A 297 21.65 0.17 21.47
N ASN A 298 22.00 1.15 22.32
CA ASN A 298 23.23 1.96 22.18
C ASN A 298 23.34 2.68 20.81
N LEU A 299 22.20 3.00 20.19
CA LEU A 299 22.08 3.63 18.87
C LEU A 299 21.73 5.12 18.95
N MET A 300 21.68 5.69 20.17
CA MET A 300 21.36 7.10 20.38
C MET A 300 22.59 7.99 20.12
N ASN A 301 23.07 8.01 18.87
CA ASN A 301 24.15 8.87 18.39
C ASN A 301 23.82 9.42 17.00
N ALA A 302 24.46 10.52 16.61
CA ALA A 302 24.19 11.21 15.35
C ALA A 302 24.39 10.31 14.13
N ASP A 303 25.47 9.53 14.10
CA ASP A 303 25.83 8.68 12.96
C ASP A 303 24.78 7.59 12.71
N SER A 304 24.30 6.94 13.77
CA SER A 304 23.26 5.90 13.67
C SER A 304 21.92 6.47 13.19
N VAL A 305 21.56 7.67 13.63
CA VAL A 305 20.34 8.36 13.19
C VAL A 305 20.47 8.82 11.74
N VAL A 306 21.61 9.40 11.35
CA VAL A 306 21.89 9.76 9.95
C VAL A 306 21.78 8.51 9.09
N GLN A 307 22.48 7.42 9.45
CA GLN A 307 22.46 6.16 8.71
C GLN A 307 21.02 5.63 8.53
N LEU A 308 20.20 5.62 9.58
CA LEU A 308 18.80 5.20 9.50
C LEU A 308 18.03 6.00 8.44
N PHE A 309 18.14 7.34 8.47
CA PHE A 309 17.43 8.20 7.53
C PHE A 309 18.01 8.15 6.12
N GLN A 310 19.32 7.95 5.96
CA GLN A 310 19.93 7.70 4.65
C GLN A 310 19.38 6.43 4.00
N GLU A 311 19.20 5.35 4.77
CA GLU A 311 18.53 4.15 4.28
C GLU A 311 17.05 4.42 3.93
N LEU A 312 16.36 5.31 4.65
CA LEU A 312 14.98 5.69 4.31
C LEU A 312 14.89 6.59 3.06
N LEU A 313 15.93 7.36 2.74
CA LEU A 313 15.97 8.14 1.50
C LEU A 313 16.06 7.24 0.27
N ALA A 314 16.83 6.15 0.34
CA ALA A 314 17.06 5.21 -0.76
C ALA A 314 17.00 3.74 -0.31
N PRO A 315 15.82 3.24 0.13
CA PRO A 315 15.69 1.95 0.83
C PRO A 315 15.94 0.73 -0.05
N PHE A 316 15.86 0.90 -1.37
CA PHE A 316 16.12 -0.14 -2.35
C PHE A 316 17.35 0.18 -3.21
N GLY A 317 18.26 1.02 -2.68
CA GLY A 317 19.46 1.49 -3.38
C GLY A 317 19.23 2.76 -4.21
N GLU A 318 20.33 3.35 -4.68
CA GLU A 318 20.31 4.62 -5.41
C GLU A 318 19.68 4.51 -6.81
N GLU A 319 19.77 3.34 -7.45
CA GLU A 319 19.18 3.10 -8.77
C GLU A 319 17.65 2.97 -8.75
N HIS A 320 17.07 2.63 -7.59
CA HIS A 320 15.63 2.45 -7.47
C HIS A 320 14.95 3.80 -7.23
N PRO A 321 13.84 4.16 -7.92
CA PRO A 321 13.24 5.50 -7.83
C PRO A 321 12.50 5.77 -6.51
N PHE A 322 12.13 4.73 -5.77
CA PHE A 322 11.38 4.88 -4.53
C PHE A 322 12.17 5.57 -3.43
N SER A 323 11.45 6.35 -2.62
CA SER A 323 11.94 7.02 -1.42
C SER A 323 10.84 7.04 -0.37
N CYS A 324 11.20 7.06 0.91
CA CYS A 324 10.24 7.35 1.95
C CYS A 324 9.81 8.83 1.98
N ILE A 325 10.47 9.73 1.23
CA ILE A 325 9.99 11.10 1.05
C ILE A 325 8.80 11.08 0.08
N PRO A 326 7.63 11.63 0.46
CA PRO A 326 6.44 11.63 -0.38
C PRO A 326 6.68 12.24 -1.76
N ALA A 327 6.29 11.51 -2.82
CA ALA A 327 6.49 11.92 -4.21
C ALA A 327 5.87 13.30 -4.53
N VAL A 328 4.77 13.66 -3.88
CA VAL A 328 4.13 14.98 -4.04
C VAL A 328 5.03 16.14 -3.60
N LEU A 329 5.99 15.90 -2.69
CA LEU A 329 6.96 16.92 -2.26
C LEU A 329 8.19 16.97 -3.17
N THR A 330 8.49 15.89 -3.89
CA THR A 330 9.70 15.72 -4.71
C THR A 330 9.44 15.75 -6.21
N GLN A 331 8.19 15.92 -6.66
CA GLN A 331 7.80 15.80 -8.07
C GLN A 331 8.62 16.72 -9.02
N SER A 332 8.97 17.92 -8.56
CA SER A 332 9.70 18.94 -9.35
C SER A 332 11.22 18.90 -9.18
N ILE A 333 11.71 18.48 -8.02
CA ILE A 333 13.14 18.53 -7.66
C ILE A 333 13.82 17.15 -7.71
N GLY A 334 13.03 16.07 -7.81
CA GLY A 334 13.51 14.71 -7.69
C GLY A 334 13.74 14.28 -6.24
N ARG A 335 14.15 13.02 -6.08
CA ARG A 335 14.50 12.46 -4.77
C ARG A 335 15.83 13.04 -4.27
N PRO A 336 15.94 13.45 -2.99
CA PRO A 336 17.22 13.81 -2.41
C PRO A 336 18.24 12.66 -2.49
N PRO A 337 19.54 12.95 -2.68
CA PRO A 337 20.58 11.93 -2.71
C PRO A 337 20.78 11.29 -1.33
N LYS A 338 21.41 10.11 -1.26
CA LYS A 338 21.62 9.39 0.01
C LYS A 338 22.55 10.15 0.95
N ASP A 339 23.54 10.85 0.42
CA ASP A 339 24.53 11.67 1.13
C ASP A 339 24.08 13.13 1.31
N TRP A 340 22.78 13.42 1.25
CA TRP A 340 22.25 14.79 1.34
C TRP A 340 22.68 15.52 2.63
N ASP A 341 23.52 16.55 2.48
CA ASP A 341 24.10 17.31 3.61
C ASP A 341 23.07 17.85 4.61
N PHE A 342 21.89 18.25 4.11
CA PHE A 342 20.83 18.76 4.97
C PHE A 342 20.37 17.73 6.01
N LEU A 343 20.43 16.43 5.70
CA LEU A 343 20.09 15.38 6.66
C LEU A 343 21.05 15.38 7.85
N GLN A 344 22.35 15.51 7.60
CA GLN A 344 23.36 15.59 8.66
C GLN A 344 23.12 16.82 9.53
N GLU A 345 22.81 17.96 8.90
CA GLU A 345 22.48 19.20 9.61
C GLU A 345 21.22 19.05 10.46
N ALA A 346 20.15 18.45 9.93
CA ALA A 346 18.91 18.23 10.67
C ALA A 346 19.14 17.36 11.92
N VAL A 347 19.88 16.25 11.78
CA VAL A 347 20.22 15.37 12.90
C VAL A 347 21.14 16.07 13.91
N ARG A 348 22.13 16.83 13.44
CA ARG A 348 23.04 17.60 14.31
C ARG A 348 22.27 18.62 15.13
N GLN A 349 21.34 19.35 14.52
CA GLN A 349 20.49 20.33 15.19
C GLN A 349 19.58 19.66 16.23
N PHE A 350 19.01 18.50 15.91
CA PHE A 350 18.26 17.70 16.89
C PHE A 350 19.10 17.41 18.14
N PHE A 351 20.32 16.89 17.99
CA PHE A 351 21.18 16.57 19.13
C PHE A 351 21.66 17.80 19.90
N LEU A 352 21.87 18.94 19.23
CA LEU A 352 22.20 20.20 19.90
C LEU A 352 21.06 20.69 20.79
N LEU A 353 19.82 20.65 20.29
CA LEU A 353 18.62 21.00 21.04
C LEU A 353 18.36 19.99 22.18
N TRP A 354 18.59 18.71 21.90
CA TRP A 354 18.44 17.64 22.87
C TRP A 354 19.37 17.79 24.08
N ASN A 355 20.62 18.18 23.83
CA ASN A 355 21.64 18.37 24.88
C ASN A 355 21.51 19.71 25.60
N ASN A 356 20.85 20.71 25.01
CA ASN A 356 20.68 22.05 25.57
C ASN A 356 19.20 22.44 25.64
N PRO A 357 18.39 21.80 26.50
CA PRO A 357 16.95 22.04 26.55
C PRO A 357 16.59 23.48 26.94
N GLU A 358 17.47 24.20 27.64
CA GLU A 358 17.29 25.61 28.02
C GLU A 358 17.18 26.55 26.80
N ASN A 359 17.85 26.20 25.70
CA ASN A 359 17.79 26.96 24.45
C ASN A 359 16.55 26.63 23.62
N GLY A 360 15.78 25.60 23.99
CA GLY A 360 14.64 25.09 23.23
C GLY A 360 13.27 25.56 23.72
N ALA A 361 13.20 26.36 24.79
CA ALA A 361 11.95 26.76 25.44
C ALA A 361 10.96 27.49 24.52
N ASP A 362 11.44 28.11 23.43
CA ASP A 362 10.62 28.87 22.48
C ASP A 362 10.20 28.05 21.24
N ALA A 363 10.79 26.87 21.01
CA ALA A 363 10.61 26.14 19.75
C ALA A 363 9.39 25.21 19.72
N GLY A 364 8.52 25.25 20.74
CA GLY A 364 7.27 24.48 20.75
C GLY A 364 7.42 22.96 20.83
N TYR A 365 8.64 22.43 20.99
CA TYR A 365 8.86 21.02 21.25
C TYR A 365 8.27 20.69 22.61
N GLY A 366 7.24 19.83 22.62
CA GLY A 366 6.44 19.52 23.79
C GLY A 366 7.29 19.27 25.03
N GLN A 367 6.90 19.92 26.14
CA GLN A 367 7.57 19.84 27.44
C GLN A 367 8.10 18.43 27.69
N ARG A 368 9.43 18.30 27.69
CA ARG A 368 10.13 17.10 28.14
C ARG A 368 9.52 16.75 29.49
N ARG A 369 8.87 15.59 29.60
CA ARG A 369 8.41 15.09 30.91
C ARG A 369 9.68 15.06 31.76
N SER A 370 9.78 15.94 32.74
CA SER A 370 10.81 15.89 33.75
C SER A 370 10.63 14.56 34.47
N LEU A 371 11.30 13.53 33.96
CA LEU A 371 11.52 12.30 34.69
C LEU A 371 12.34 12.76 35.90
N GLY A 372 11.65 12.91 37.03
CA GLY A 372 12.26 13.38 38.26
C GLY A 372 13.52 12.58 38.52
N SER A 373 14.64 13.28 38.66
CA SER A 373 15.87 12.66 39.12
C SER A 373 15.59 11.93 40.44
N PRO A 374 15.99 10.66 40.59
CA PRO A 374 15.88 9.93 41.85
C PRO A 374 16.70 10.57 42.98
#